data_AF-A0AAD7E685-F1
#
_entry.id   AF-A0AAD7E685-F1
#
_cell.length_a   1.000
_cell.length_b   1.000
_cell.length_c   1.000
_cell.angle_alpha   90.00
_cell.angle_beta   90.00
_cell.angle_gamma   90.00
#
_symmetry.space_group_name_H-M   'P 1'
#
loop_
_entity.id
_entity.type
_entity.pdbx_description
1 polymer ?
#
loop_
_entity_poly.entity_id
_entity_poly.type
_entity_poly.pdbx_seq_one_letter_code
_entity_poly.pdbx_strand_id
1 'polypeptide(L)'
;MCSVQYFFSFLCAILLGFRERTDGSFPRAKVLVPECLDVISTDTIRRYFRQCWRYMDAYRQGLNLRQAAFAVKTYSSHRRIPAIAKDDPNIIARATPT
;
A
#
# COMPACT_ATOMS: atom_id res chain seq x y z
N MET A 1 -9.00 5.83 11.55
CA MET A 1 -9.45 5.62 10.17
C MET A 1 -8.50 6.24 9.12
N CYS A 2 -7.18 6.38 9.33
CA CYS A 2 -6.42 7.35 8.49
C CYS A 2 -5.04 6.90 7.94
N SER A 3 -4.82 5.64 7.57
CA SER A 3 -3.53 5.28 6.90
C SER A 3 -3.64 4.29 5.74
N VAL A 4 -4.69 3.46 5.72
CA VAL A 4 -4.95 2.52 4.61
C VAL A 4 -5.86 3.14 3.54
N GLN A 5 -6.68 4.15 3.91
CA GLN A 5 -7.53 4.91 2.98
C GLN A 5 -6.71 5.54 1.84
N TYR A 6 -5.52 6.07 2.14
CA TYR A 6 -4.66 6.70 1.14
C TYR A 6 -4.03 5.71 0.15
N PHE A 7 -3.72 4.48 0.59
CA PHE A 7 -3.14 3.47 -0.29
C PHE A 7 -4.15 2.98 -1.34
N PHE A 8 -5.38 2.70 -0.88
CA PHE A 8 -6.46 2.29 -1.77
C PHE A 8 -6.96 3.46 -2.62
N SER A 9 -7.05 4.67 -2.07
CA SER A 9 -7.45 5.87 -2.81
C SER A 9 -6.46 6.23 -3.92
N PHE A 10 -5.17 5.93 -3.76
CA PHE A 10 -4.16 6.26 -4.78
C PHE A 10 -4.13 5.26 -5.93
N LEU A 11 -4.16 3.96 -5.62
CA LEU A 11 -4.32 2.93 -6.65
C LEU A 11 -5.67 3.10 -7.36
N CYS A 12 -6.71 3.51 -6.63
CA CYS A 12 -8.00 3.90 -7.19
C CYS A 12 -7.87 5.15 -8.08
N ALA A 13 -7.21 6.24 -7.70
CA ALA A 13 -7.11 7.43 -8.56
C ALA A 13 -6.44 7.15 -9.92
N ILE A 14 -5.37 6.34 -9.94
CA ILE A 14 -4.66 5.97 -11.16
C ILE A 14 -5.48 4.97 -11.98
N LEU A 15 -5.90 3.87 -11.36
CA LEU A 15 -6.59 2.79 -12.07
C LEU A 15 -8.03 3.16 -12.43
N LEU A 16 -8.73 3.95 -11.62
CA LEU A 16 -10.09 4.43 -11.90
C LEU A 16 -10.07 5.47 -13.02
N GLY A 17 -9.15 6.46 -12.98
CA GLY A 17 -8.98 7.42 -14.07
C GLY A 17 -8.48 6.79 -15.38
N PHE A 18 -7.70 5.71 -15.31
CA PHE A 18 -7.36 4.89 -16.47
C PHE A 18 -8.56 4.09 -16.98
N ARG A 19 -9.34 3.49 -16.07
CA ARG A 19 -10.48 2.60 -16.38
C ARG A 19 -11.69 3.35 -16.94
N GLU A 20 -11.93 4.58 -16.49
CA GLU A 20 -12.94 5.48 -17.06
C GLU A 20 -12.57 5.97 -18.47
N ARG A 21 -11.27 6.06 -18.77
CA ARG A 21 -10.76 6.55 -20.06
C ARG A 21 -10.35 5.45 -21.04
N THR A 22 -10.43 4.19 -20.62
CA THR A 22 -10.01 3.03 -21.41
C THR A 22 -11.18 2.47 -22.19
N ASP A 23 -11.08 2.50 -23.51
CA ASP A 23 -12.07 1.91 -24.43
C ASP A 23 -11.86 0.39 -24.67
N GLY A 24 -11.02 -0.26 -23.85
CA GLY A 24 -10.62 -1.68 -24.01
C GLY A 24 -9.60 -1.94 -25.13
N SER A 25 -9.19 -0.91 -25.87
CA SER A 25 -8.27 -1.00 -27.00
C SER A 25 -6.80 -0.79 -26.59
N PHE A 26 -5.91 -1.69 -27.02
CA PHE A 26 -4.48 -1.69 -26.66
C PHE A 26 -3.70 -0.43 -27.12
N PRO A 27 -3.87 0.08 -28.35
CA PRO A 27 -3.23 1.33 -28.77
C PRO A 27 -3.59 2.52 -27.87
N ARG A 28 -4.85 2.61 -27.45
CA ARG A 28 -5.35 3.68 -26.59
C ARG A 28 -4.76 3.57 -25.17
N ALA A 29 -4.68 2.36 -24.63
CA ALA A 29 -4.02 2.09 -23.36
C ALA A 29 -2.54 2.55 -23.35
N LYS A 30 -1.82 2.34 -24.46
CA LYS A 30 -0.40 2.71 -24.57
C LYS A 30 -0.17 4.22 -24.44
N VAL A 31 -1.13 5.04 -24.86
CA VAL A 31 -1.08 6.50 -24.77
C VAL A 31 -1.56 6.99 -23.39
N LEU A 32 -2.62 6.36 -22.87
CA LEU A 32 -3.21 6.75 -21.58
C LEU A 32 -2.32 6.49 -20.37
N VAL A 33 -1.50 5.43 -20.41
CA VAL A 33 -0.59 5.10 -19.31
C VAL A 33 0.36 6.27 -19.01
N PRO A 34 1.20 6.75 -19.95
CA PRO A 34 2.11 7.86 -19.67
C PRO A 34 1.37 9.16 -19.27
N GLU A 35 0.22 9.47 -19.89
CA GLU A 35 -0.58 10.65 -19.51
C GLU A 35 -1.05 10.59 -18.05
N CYS A 36 -1.52 9.42 -17.59
CA CYS A 36 -1.94 9.24 -16.20
C CYS A 36 -0.74 9.31 -15.24
N LEU A 37 0.44 8.87 -15.68
CA LEU A 37 1.68 8.94 -14.90
C LEU A 37 2.19 10.37 -14.73
N ASP A 38 2.09 11.21 -15.77
CA ASP A 38 2.56 12.60 -15.73
C ASP A 38 1.72 13.49 -14.79
N VAL A 39 0.43 13.16 -14.62
CA VAL A 39 -0.46 13.86 -13.67
C VAL A 39 -0.05 13.62 -12.21
N ILE A 40 0.72 12.57 -11.94
CA ILE A 40 1.07 12.15 -10.59
C ILE A 40 2.38 12.79 -10.13
N SER A 41 2.37 13.40 -8.95
CA SER A 41 3.61 13.86 -8.34
C SER A 41 4.55 12.71 -7.98
N THR A 42 5.85 12.90 -8.20
CA THR A 42 6.90 11.92 -7.84
C THR A 42 6.90 11.57 -6.35
N ASP A 43 6.49 12.50 -5.48
CA ASP A 43 6.34 12.27 -4.05
C ASP A 43 5.28 11.21 -3.74
N THR A 44 4.20 11.15 -4.50
CA THR A 44 3.17 10.15 -4.25
C THR A 44 3.59 8.76 -4.69
N ILE A 45 4.31 8.66 -5.81
CA ILE A 45 4.96 7.42 -6.25
C ILE A 45 5.89 6.91 -5.15
N ARG A 46 6.75 7.79 -4.61
CA ARG A 46 7.66 7.43 -3.51
C ARG A 46 6.93 6.97 -2.25
N ARG A 47 5.83 7.63 -1.88
CA ARG A 47 4.98 7.21 -0.73
C ARG A 47 4.40 5.82 -0.95
N TYR A 48 3.91 5.51 -2.15
CA TYR A 48 3.37 4.20 -2.49
C TYR A 48 4.43 3.10 -2.38
N PHE A 49 5.60 3.27 -3.00
CA PHE A 49 6.70 2.30 -2.93
C PHE A 49 7.16 2.04 -1.50
N ARG A 50 7.29 3.09 -0.69
CA ARG A 50 7.62 2.95 0.74
C ARG A 50 6.56 2.17 1.49
N GLN A 51 5.28 2.39 1.21
CA GLN A 51 4.19 1.65 1.85
C GLN A 51 4.23 0.16 1.49
N CYS A 52 4.36 -0.17 0.21
CA CYS A 52 4.52 -1.55 -0.24
C CYS A 52 5.71 -2.23 0.43
N TRP A 53 6.85 -1.54 0.48
CA TRP A 53 8.04 -2.05 1.14
C TRP A 53 7.80 -2.41 2.62
N ARG A 54 7.06 -1.58 3.36
CA ARG A 54 6.75 -1.82 4.78
C ARG A 54 5.86 -3.03 4.99
N TYR A 55 4.88 -3.26 4.12
CA TYR A 55 4.07 -4.49 4.16
C TYR A 55 4.90 -5.72 3.82
N MET A 56 5.78 -5.64 2.82
CA MET A 56 6.69 -6.74 2.48
C MET A 56 7.67 -7.05 3.61
N ASP A 57 8.15 -6.03 4.33
CA ASP A 57 8.97 -6.20 5.55
C ASP A 57 8.19 -6.93 6.66
N ALA A 58 6.92 -6.57 6.89
CA ALA A 58 6.05 -7.27 7.83
C ALA A 58 5.81 -8.74 7.45
N TYR A 59 5.61 -9.02 6.15
CA TYR A 59 5.41 -10.39 5.67
C TYR A 59 6.68 -11.24 5.71
N ARG A 60 7.86 -10.65 5.47
CA ARG A 60 9.15 -11.34 5.69
C ARG A 60 9.35 -11.72 7.15
N GLN A 61 8.77 -10.93 8.03
CA GLN A 61 8.64 -11.24 9.44
C GLN A 61 7.45 -12.19 9.70
N GLY A 62 6.77 -12.80 8.74
CA GLY A 62 5.72 -13.79 9.01
C GLY A 62 4.49 -13.26 9.78
N LEU A 63 4.24 -11.94 9.76
CA LEU A 63 3.01 -11.37 10.32
C LEU A 63 1.82 -11.68 9.39
N ASN A 64 0.68 -12.08 9.97
CA ASN A 64 -0.58 -12.22 9.25
C ASN A 64 -1.12 -10.86 8.76
N LEU A 65 -2.08 -10.87 7.82
CA LEU A 65 -2.63 -9.65 7.20
C LEU A 65 -3.10 -8.59 8.22
N ARG A 66 -3.88 -9.02 9.24
CA ARG A 66 -4.37 -8.14 10.32
C ARG A 66 -3.23 -7.61 11.20
N GLN A 67 -2.22 -8.43 11.43
CA GLN A 67 -1.04 -8.09 12.23
C GLN A 67 -0.15 -7.10 11.47
N ALA A 68 0.11 -7.34 10.19
CA ALA A 68 0.89 -6.48 9.32
C ALA A 68 0.25 -5.09 9.20
N ALA A 69 -1.08 -5.03 9.00
CA ALA A 69 -1.80 -3.75 8.95
C ALA A 69 -1.68 -2.96 10.26
N PHE A 70 -1.71 -3.65 11.40
CA PHE A 70 -1.53 -3.02 12.69
C PHE A 70 -0.08 -2.59 12.92
N ALA A 71 0.90 -3.44 12.63
CA ALA A 71 2.32 -3.13 12.78
C ALA A 71 2.74 -1.93 11.91
N VAL A 72 2.30 -1.87 10.65
CA VAL A 72 2.58 -0.72 9.76
C VAL A 72 2.03 0.58 10.34
N LYS A 73 0.86 0.54 11.00
CA LYS A 73 0.25 1.70 11.66
C LYS A 73 1.01 2.10 12.93
N THR A 74 1.30 1.13 13.80
CA THR A 74 1.97 1.35 15.09
C THR A 74 3.38 1.87 14.90
N TYR A 75 4.15 1.28 13.98
CA TYR A 75 5.52 1.69 13.71
C TYR A 75 5.61 2.79 12.66
N SER A 76 4.55 3.55 12.37
CA SER A 76 4.50 4.54 11.29
C SER A 76 5.70 5.52 11.29
N SER A 77 6.16 5.95 12.46
CA SER A 77 7.34 6.82 12.66
C SER A 77 8.70 6.13 12.49
N HIS A 78 8.76 4.79 12.58
CA HIS A 78 9.99 4.03 12.43
C HIS A 78 10.29 3.74 10.96
N ARG A 79 11.58 3.72 10.61
CA ARG A 79 12.04 3.41 9.25
C ARG A 79 11.86 1.94 8.86
N ARG A 80 11.78 1.03 9.84
CA ARG A 80 11.57 -0.42 9.68
C ARG A 80 10.66 -0.96 10.78
N ILE A 81 10.00 -2.07 10.51
CA ILE A 81 9.26 -2.79 11.55
C ILE A 81 10.31 -3.60 12.34
N PRO A 82 10.45 -3.37 13.66
CA PRO A 82 11.44 -4.09 14.45
C PRO A 82 11.10 -5.58 14.49
N ALA A 83 12.10 -6.46 14.46
CA ALA A 83 11.87 -7.91 14.51
C ALA A 83 11.11 -8.35 15.79
N ILE A 84 11.24 -7.57 16.86
CA ILE A 84 10.55 -7.74 18.15
C ILE A 84 9.04 -7.53 18.02
N ALA A 85 8.56 -6.86 16.96
CA ALA A 85 7.13 -6.60 16.73
C ALA A 85 6.29 -7.89 16.64
N LYS A 86 6.91 -9.04 16.37
CA LYS A 86 6.23 -10.34 16.40
C LYS A 86 5.79 -10.74 17.81
N ASP A 87 6.61 -10.40 18.79
CA ASP A 87 6.47 -10.84 20.18
C ASP A 87 5.61 -9.85 21.00
N ASP A 88 5.26 -8.70 20.41
CA ASP A 88 4.41 -7.70 21.02
C ASP A 88 2.99 -8.27 21.27
N PRO A 89 2.51 -8.25 22.53
CA PRO A 89 1.23 -8.89 22.90
C PRO A 89 0.03 -8.28 22.16
N ASN A 90 0.13 -6.99 21.82
CA ASN A 90 -0.89 -6.27 21.04
C ASN A 90 -0.98 -6.70 19.57
N ILE A 91 0.11 -7.23 19.00
CA ILE A 91 0.17 -7.75 17.63
C ILE A 91 -0.29 -9.21 17.61
N ILE A 92 0.11 -10.01 18.59
CA ILE A 92 -0.29 -11.42 18.72
C ILE A 92 -1.80 -11.56 18.89
N ALA A 93 -2.42 -10.72 19.73
CA ALA A 93 -3.87 -10.74 20.00
C ALA A 93 -4.76 -10.56 18.76
N ARG A 94 -4.20 -10.10 17.63
CA ARG A 94 -4.92 -9.85 16.37
C ARG A 94 -4.81 -10.99 15.36
N ALA A 95 -4.23 -12.13 15.74
CA ALA A 95 -4.02 -13.28 14.87
C ALA A 95 -5.31 -14.07 14.54
N THR A 96 -6.43 -13.80 15.21
CA THR A 96 -7.66 -14.58 15.01
C THR A 96 -8.36 -14.23 13.68
N PRO A 97 -8.67 -15.22 12.84
CA PRO A 97 -9.58 -15.06 11.72
C PRO A 97 -11.01 -15.06 12.28
N THR A 98 -11.70 -13.95 12.11
CA THR A 98 -13.17 -13.89 12.10
C THR A 98 -13.59 -13.54 10.69
#